data_AF-A0A382VA10-F1
#
_entry.id   AF-A0A382VA10-F1
#
_cell.length_a   1.000
_cell.length_b   1.000
_cell.length_c   1.000
_cell.angle_alpha   90.00
_cell.angle_beta   90.00
_cell.angle_gamma   90.00
#
_symmetry.space_group_name_H-M   'P 1'
#
loop_
_entity.id
_entity.type
_entity.pdbx_description
1 polymer ?
#
loop_
_entity_poly.entity_id
_entity_poly.type
_entity_poly.pdbx_seq_one_letter_code
_entity_poly.pdbx_strand_id
1 'polypeptide(L)'
;MNTAEETSSKVREGEYFYLKSLNKPQLEAVKSLSGPLLILAGAGTGKTRVLITRLAHILVTKRALPSEVLAVTFTNKAAMEMKNRVEKLIR
;
A
#
# COMPACT_ATOMS: atom_id res chain seq x y z
N MET A 1 6.84 12.44 -34.19
CA MET A 1 7.17 11.01 -34.02
C MET A 1 8.38 10.98 -33.09
N ASN A 2 8.31 10.69 -31.79
CA ASN A 2 7.63 9.60 -31.10
C ASN A 2 6.68 10.06 -29.98
N THR A 3 5.48 9.52 -30.04
CA THR A 3 4.40 9.54 -29.04
C THR A 3 4.51 8.27 -28.19
N ALA A 4 5.14 8.33 -27.01
CA ALA A 4 5.10 7.22 -26.04
C ALA A 4 5.43 7.58 -24.57
N GLU A 5 5.83 8.83 -24.25
CA GLU A 5 6.23 9.19 -22.87
C GLU A 5 5.18 10.00 -22.07
N GLU A 6 4.03 10.32 -22.66
CA GLU A 6 3.07 11.25 -22.06
C GLU A 6 1.95 10.62 -21.21
N THR A 7 1.96 9.31 -20.94
CA THR A 7 0.79 8.63 -20.33
C THR A 7 0.90 8.25 -18.85
N SER A 8 1.98 8.58 -18.12
CA SER A 8 2.15 8.06 -16.74
C SER A 8 2.05 9.08 -15.59
N SER A 9 1.87 10.39 -15.81
CA SER A 9 2.09 11.39 -14.74
C SER A 9 0.91 12.28 -14.37
N LYS A 10 -0.33 11.94 -14.78
CA LYS A 10 -1.54 12.72 -14.40
C LYS A 10 -2.57 11.94 -13.59
N VAL A 11 -2.15 11.22 -12.55
CA VAL A 11 -3.01 11.15 -11.35
C VAL A 11 -2.75 12.44 -10.57
N ARG A 12 -3.45 13.51 -10.93
CA ARG A 12 -3.43 14.78 -10.20
C ARG A 12 -4.17 14.60 -8.88
N GLU A 13 -3.40 14.52 -7.80
CA GLU A 13 -3.68 15.04 -6.45
C GLU A 13 -5.15 15.22 -6.06
N GLY A 14 -5.88 14.10 -5.98
CA GLY A 14 -6.91 13.89 -4.99
C GLY A 14 -6.47 12.69 -4.18
N GLU A 15 -5.66 12.91 -3.14
CA GLU A 15 -4.95 11.85 -2.41
C GLU A 15 -5.87 10.65 -2.10
N TYR A 16 -5.41 9.46 -2.49
CA TYR A 16 -6.09 8.19 -2.18
C TYR A 16 -6.66 8.24 -0.77
N PHE A 17 -7.97 8.04 -0.59
CA PHE A 17 -8.66 8.33 0.67
C PHE A 17 -8.00 7.66 1.89
N TYR A 18 -7.44 6.46 1.67
CA TYR A 18 -6.75 5.67 2.68
C TYR A 18 -5.43 6.27 3.17
N LEU A 19 -4.85 7.26 2.45
CA LEU A 19 -3.63 7.97 2.85
C LEU A 19 -3.91 9.14 3.79
N LYS A 20 -5.09 9.77 3.71
CA LYS A 20 -5.45 10.98 4.47
C LYS A 20 -5.40 10.83 5.98
N SER A 21 -5.42 9.59 6.45
CA SER A 21 -5.53 9.23 7.86
C SER A 21 -4.22 8.68 8.45
N LEU A 22 -3.13 8.76 7.68
CA LEU A 22 -1.80 8.35 8.11
C LEU A 22 -1.02 9.55 8.64
N ASN A 23 -0.24 9.32 9.70
CA ASN A 23 0.77 10.30 10.11
C ASN A 23 1.98 10.28 9.14
N LYS A 24 2.88 11.26 9.28
CA LYS A 24 4.03 11.41 8.38
C LYS A 24 4.90 10.14 8.25
N PRO A 25 5.36 9.48 9.34
CA PRO A 25 6.13 8.24 9.23
C PRO A 25 5.36 7.09 8.54
N GLN A 26 4.06 6.95 8.83
CA GLN A 26 3.22 5.94 8.19
C GLN A 26 3.06 6.20 6.69
N LEU A 27 2.88 7.47 6.30
CA LEU A 27 2.77 7.88 4.91
C LEU A 27 4.07 7.62 4.13
N GLU A 28 5.22 7.95 4.72
CA GLU A 28 6.54 7.65 4.17
C GLU A 28 6.73 6.14 3.96
N ALA A 29 6.37 5.34 4.98
CA ALA A 29 6.42 3.88 4.88
C ALA A 29 5.49 3.30 3.81
N VAL A 30 4.34 3.93 3.54
CA VAL A 30 3.44 3.51 2.44
C VAL A 30 4.00 3.92 1.07
N LYS A 31 4.60 5.11 0.95
CA LYS A 31 5.11 5.66 -0.32
C LYS A 31 6.51 5.14 -0.71
N SER A 32 7.26 4.56 0.22
CA SER A 32 8.62 4.02 0.00
C SER A 32 8.59 2.70 -0.80
N LEU A 33 8.28 2.75 -2.08
CA LEU A 33 7.89 1.59 -2.89
C LEU A 33 9.04 0.91 -3.67
N SER A 34 10.28 1.34 -3.46
CA SER A 34 11.47 0.78 -4.08
C SER A 34 12.42 0.20 -3.03
N GLY A 35 13.04 -0.94 -3.35
CA GLY A 35 14.01 -1.60 -2.48
C GLY A 35 13.44 -2.17 -1.18
N PRO A 36 14.30 -2.73 -0.33
CA PRO A 36 13.91 -3.27 0.98
C PRO A 36 13.51 -2.15 1.96
N LEU A 37 12.48 -2.41 2.79
CA LEU A 37 12.00 -1.49 3.82
C LEU A 37 11.81 -2.23 5.15
N LEU A 38 12.43 -1.74 6.22
CA LEU A 38 12.22 -2.20 7.60
C LEU A 38 11.37 -1.17 8.37
N ILE A 39 10.30 -1.63 9.00
CA ILE A 39 9.41 -0.78 9.82
C ILE A 39 9.51 -1.24 11.28
N LEU A 40 10.04 -0.38 12.14
CA LEU A 40 10.08 -0.59 13.59
C LEU A 40 8.92 0.15 14.25
N ALA A 41 8.08 -0.57 15.00
CA ALA A 41 6.81 -0.04 15.47
C ALA A 41 6.37 -0.66 16.81
N GLY A 42 6.16 0.20 17.82
CA GLY A 42 5.63 -0.18 19.14
C GLY A 42 4.19 -0.72 19.08
N ALA A 43 3.70 -1.32 20.16
CA ALA A 43 2.30 -1.76 20.25
C ALA A 43 1.32 -0.59 19.98
N GLY A 44 0.19 -0.85 19.32
CA GLY A 44 -0.83 0.17 19.05
C GLY A 44 -0.49 1.24 17.99
N THR A 45 0.73 1.28 17.46
CA THR A 45 1.20 2.34 16.53
C THR A 45 0.71 2.19 15.07
N GLY A 46 -0.14 1.20 14.78
CA GLY A 46 -0.71 1.02 13.45
C GLY A 46 0.16 0.25 12.46
N LYS A 47 1.14 -0.55 12.90
CA LYS A 47 1.98 -1.41 12.02
C LYS A 47 1.17 -2.23 11.01
N THR A 48 0.09 -2.90 11.44
CA THR A 48 -0.80 -3.66 10.54
C THR A 48 -1.52 -2.75 9.54
N ARG A 49 -1.93 -1.54 9.96
CA ARG A 49 -2.56 -0.54 9.08
C ARG A 49 -1.59 -0.11 7.99
N VAL A 50 -0.34 0.18 8.32
CA VAL A 50 0.70 0.55 7.34
C VAL A 50 0.90 -0.56 6.31
N LEU A 51 1.02 -1.82 6.73
CA LEU A 51 1.18 -2.95 5.81
C LEU A 51 0.00 -3.09 4.84
N ILE A 52 -1.23 -3.00 5.36
CA ILE A 52 -2.45 -3.10 4.54
C ILE A 52 -2.55 -1.93 3.57
N THR A 53 -2.32 -0.70 4.04
CA THR A 53 -2.40 0.49 3.20
C THR A 53 -1.30 0.49 2.14
N ARG A 54 -0.09 0.03 2.47
CA ARG A 54 1.02 -0.14 1.52
C ARG A 54 0.68 -1.16 0.44
N LEU A 55 0.13 -2.31 0.82
CA LEU A 55 -0.31 -3.32 -0.13
C LEU A 55 -1.41 -2.77 -1.06
N ALA A 56 -2.45 -2.14 -0.51
CA ALA A 56 -3.48 -1.49 -1.32
C ALA A 56 -2.90 -0.43 -2.26
N HIS A 57 -1.91 0.35 -1.79
CA HIS A 57 -1.26 1.38 -2.58
C HIS A 57 -0.47 0.79 -3.76
N ILE A 58 0.27 -0.30 -3.56
CA ILE A 58 0.96 -1.02 -4.64
C ILE A 58 -0.02 -1.47 -5.73
N LEU A 59 -1.15 -2.05 -5.32
CA LEU A 59 -2.16 -2.59 -6.25
C LEU A 59 -2.87 -1.46 -7.02
N VAL A 60 -3.34 -0.43 -6.32
CA VAL A 60 -4.09 0.68 -6.92
C VAL A 60 -3.19 1.54 -7.83
N THR A 61 -1.91 1.68 -7.49
CA THR A 61 -0.92 2.37 -8.36
C THR A 61 -0.39 1.47 -9.47
N LYS A 62 -0.89 0.23 -9.60
CA LYS A 62 -0.50 -0.75 -10.62
C LYS A 62 1.00 -1.03 -10.68
N ARG A 63 1.68 -1.02 -9.51
CA ARG A 63 3.10 -1.40 -9.43
C ARG A 63 3.34 -2.89 -9.36
N ALA A 64 2.31 -3.65 -9.00
CA ALA A 64 2.28 -5.10 -9.08
C ALA A 64 0.83 -5.56 -9.27
N LEU A 65 0.65 -6.68 -9.95
CA LEU A 65 -0.61 -7.42 -10.00
C LEU A 65 -0.82 -8.17 -8.68
N PRO A 66 -2.08 -8.45 -8.28
CA PRO A 66 -2.36 -9.26 -7.09
C PRO A 66 -1.62 -10.61 -7.07
N SER A 67 -1.39 -11.22 -8.24
CA SER A 67 -0.65 -12.47 -8.41
C SER A 67 0.85 -12.35 -8.19
N GLU A 68 1.39 -11.14 -8.17
CA GLU A 68 2.84 -10.86 -8.02
C GLU A 68 3.22 -10.48 -6.58
N VAL A 69 2.25 -10.46 -5.66
CA VAL A 69 2.47 -10.03 -4.28
C VAL A 69 2.23 -11.17 -3.28
N LEU A 70 3.21 -11.39 -2.41
CA LEU A 70 3.09 -12.29 -1.26
C LEU A 70 3.06 -11.48 0.04
N ALA A 71 1.99 -11.67 0.83
CA ALA A 71 1.88 -11.14 2.19
C ALA A 71 1.75 -12.30 3.18
N VAL A 72 2.62 -12.35 4.18
CA VAL A 72 2.69 -13.43 5.17
C VAL A 72 2.48 -12.92 6.59
N THR A 73 1.86 -13.73 7.43
CA THR A 73 1.63 -13.45 8.86
C THR A 73 1.51 -14.77 9.63
N PHE A 74 1.57 -14.69 10.96
CA PHE A 74 1.68 -15.87 11.83
C PHE A 74 0.45 -16.78 11.86
N THR A 75 -0.75 -16.25 11.56
CA THR A 75 -2.00 -17.02 11.69
C THR A 75 -2.90 -16.84 10.48
N ASN A 76 -3.68 -17.88 10.15
CA ASN A 76 -4.68 -17.84 9.09
C ASN A 76 -5.75 -16.77 9.34
N LYS A 77 -6.12 -16.54 10.61
CA LYS A 77 -7.06 -15.49 11.00
C LYS A 77 -6.54 -14.11 10.63
N ALA A 78 -5.27 -13.81 10.94
CA ALA A 78 -4.66 -12.55 10.58
C ALA A 78 -4.53 -12.39 9.06
N ALA A 79 -4.22 -13.48 8.33
CA ALA A 79 -4.14 -13.46 6.87
C ALA A 79 -5.51 -13.11 6.24
N MET A 80 -6.59 -13.73 6.72
CA MET A 80 -7.95 -13.44 6.27
C MET A 80 -8.37 -12.01 6.60
N GLU A 81 -8.04 -11.51 7.79
CA GLU A 81 -8.31 -10.13 8.20
C GLU A 81 -7.57 -9.11 7.31
N MET A 82 -6.28 -9.36 7.03
CA MET A 82 -5.50 -8.53 6.11
C MET A 82 -6.12 -8.51 4.71
N LYS A 83 -6.48 -9.68 4.15
CA LYS A 83 -7.16 -9.79 2.85
C LYS A 83 -8.43 -8.96 2.82
N ASN A 84 -9.33 -9.16 3.78
CA ASN A 84 -10.61 -8.44 3.86
C ASN A 84 -10.42 -6.93 3.97
N ARG A 85 -9.40 -6.48 4.70
CA ARG A 85 -9.11 -5.05 4.83
C ARG A 85 -8.54 -4.46 3.55
N VAL A 86 -7.66 -5.16 2.85
CA VAL A 86 -7.15 -4.71 1.54
C VAL A 86 -8.29 -4.61 0.53
N GLU A 87 -9.17 -5.62 0.46
CA GLU A 87 -10.32 -5.60 -0.44
C GLU A 87 -11.21 -4.37 -0.22
N LYS A 88 -11.41 -3.95 1.04
CA LYS A 88 -12.17 -2.72 1.36
C LYS A 88 -11.50 -1.41 0.93
N LEU A 89 -10.19 -1.42 0.66
CA LEU A 89 -9.46 -0.23 0.22
C LEU A 89 -9.38 -0.08 -1.29
N ILE A 90 -9.54 -1.20 -2.02
CA ILE A 90 -9.31 -1.26 -3.48
C ILE A 90 -10.59 -1.51 -4.29
N ARG A 91 -11.67 -1.96 -3.64
CA ARG A 91 -13.02 -2.03 -4.23
C ARG A 91 -13.72 -0.69 -4.04
#